data_AF-A0A5C9DYG3-F1
#
_entry.id   AF-A0A5C9DYG3-F1
#
_cell.length_a   1.000
_cell.length_b   1.000
_cell.length_c   1.000
_cell.angle_alpha   90.00
_cell.angle_beta   90.00
_cell.angle_gamma   90.00
#
_symmetry.space_group_name_H-M   'P 1'
#
loop_
_entity.id
_entity.type
_entity.pdbx_description
1 polymer ?
#
loop_
_entity_poly.entity_id
_entity_poly.type
_entity_poly.pdbx_seq_one_letter_code
_entity_poly.pdbx_strand_id
1 'polypeptide(L)'
;MPNVVASYDAQTVFNYQRTTLTLIFPIFVIITALITGIIFSRESIKSSDELAQWKRRFFLIGIFSFTAAVFLDLITSENIVLCVIIRVILITSSIEYYLGFFLPEKLATRIFK
;
A
#
# COMPACT_ATOMS: atom_id res chain seq x y z
N MET A 1 28.98 -12.49 20.43
CA MET A 1 27.65 -13.13 20.28
C MET A 1 27.11 -12.72 18.91
N PRO A 2 26.71 -13.65 18.02
CA PRO A 2 26.23 -13.26 16.71
C PRO A 2 24.83 -12.63 16.84
N ASN A 3 24.67 -11.44 16.28
CA ASN A 3 23.39 -10.75 16.15
C ASN A 3 22.57 -11.47 15.08
N VAL A 4 21.85 -12.51 15.47
CA VAL A 4 20.95 -13.25 14.57
C VAL A 4 19.71 -12.41 14.37
N VAL A 5 19.68 -11.67 13.26
CA VAL A 5 18.57 -10.77 12.89
C VAL A 5 17.34 -11.55 12.40
N ALA A 6 17.50 -12.85 12.11
CA ALA A 6 16.41 -13.79 11.81
C ALA A 6 16.86 -15.24 12.03
N SER A 7 16.17 -15.98 12.89
CA SER A 7 16.26 -17.44 13.00
C SER A 7 15.14 -18.10 12.21
N TYR A 8 15.49 -18.99 11.28
CA TYR A 8 14.53 -19.83 10.57
C TYR A 8 14.02 -20.92 11.52
N ASP A 9 12.74 -20.87 11.88
CA ASP A 9 12.08 -21.97 12.57
C ASP A 9 11.64 -23.02 11.52
N ALA A 10 12.24 -24.20 11.58
CA ALA A 10 12.04 -25.27 10.61
C ALA A 10 10.63 -25.90 10.66
N GLN A 11 9.79 -25.55 11.65
CA GLN A 11 8.45 -26.13 11.79
C GLN A 11 7.30 -25.28 11.23
N THR A 12 7.54 -24.04 10.79
CA THR A 12 6.50 -23.22 10.12
C THR A 12 7.07 -22.48 8.92
N VAL A 13 6.94 -23.07 7.73
CA VAL A 13 7.51 -22.60 6.44
C VAL A 13 7.08 -21.15 6.06
N PHE A 14 6.15 -20.54 6.79
CA PHE A 14 5.60 -19.21 6.53
C PHE A 14 5.68 -18.19 7.68
N ASN A 15 6.28 -18.51 8.84
CA ASN A 15 6.40 -17.54 9.94
C ASN A 15 7.76 -16.85 9.93
N TYR A 16 7.74 -15.52 9.79
CA TYR A 16 8.91 -14.67 10.00
C TYR A 16 8.88 -14.12 11.42
N GLN A 17 9.94 -14.35 12.20
CA GLN A 17 10.09 -13.69 13.49
C GLN A 17 10.28 -12.18 13.27
N ARG A 18 9.32 -11.39 13.76
CA ARG A 18 9.36 -9.93 13.66
C ARG A 18 10.20 -9.38 14.81
N THR A 19 11.33 -8.75 14.50
CA THR A 19 12.07 -7.96 15.48
C THR A 19 11.43 -6.58 15.63
N THR A 20 11.68 -5.88 16.75
CA THR A 20 11.19 -4.51 16.97
C THR A 20 11.54 -3.56 15.82
N LEU A 21 12.72 -3.72 15.22
CA LEU A 21 13.16 -2.93 14.07
C LEU A 21 12.30 -3.22 12.83
N THR A 22 11.98 -4.49 12.58
CA THR A 22 11.12 -4.92 11.47
C THR A 22 9.67 -4.41 11.61
N LEU A 23 9.22 -4.05 12.81
CA LEU A 23 7.90 -3.45 13.05
C LEU A 23 7.89 -1.92 12.92
N ILE A 24 8.94 -1.24 13.40
CA ILE A 24 9.05 0.23 13.35
C ILE A 24 9.15 0.72 11.90
N PHE A 25 9.89 0.01 11.05
CA PHE A 25 10.12 0.42 9.67
C PHE A 25 8.81 0.52 8.84
N PRO A 26 7.93 -0.51 8.79
CA PRO A 26 6.64 -0.41 8.11
C PRO A 26 5.75 0.72 8.63
N ILE A 27 5.74 0.97 9.95
CA ILE A 27 4.97 2.06 10.55
C ILE A 27 5.45 3.41 10.02
N PHE A 28 6.78 3.62 9.98
CA PHE A 28 7.37 4.83 9.40
C PHE A 28 7.02 4.98 7.91
N VAL A 29 7.08 3.89 7.13
CA VAL A 29 6.71 3.89 5.71
C VAL A 29 5.23 4.24 5.52
N ILE A 30 4.32 3.69 6.32
CA ILE A 30 2.89 4.02 6.25
C ILE A 30 2.65 5.50 6.55
N ILE A 31 3.24 6.03 7.62
CA ILE A 31 3.06 7.44 8.02
C ILE A 31 3.57 8.37 6.92
N THR A 32 4.78 8.13 6.43
CA THR A 32 5.37 8.95 5.37
C THR A 32 4.53 8.87 4.09
N ALA A 33 4.18 7.67 3.64
CA ALA A 33 3.32 7.45 2.48
C ALA A 33 2.00 8.24 2.61
N LEU A 34 1.25 8.05 3.71
CA LEU A 34 0.00 8.77 3.97
C LEU A 34 0.15 10.29 3.88
N ILE A 35 1.17 10.86 4.54
CA ILE A 35 1.40 12.30 4.54
C ILE A 35 1.68 12.79 3.11
N THR A 36 2.63 12.16 2.41
CA THR A 36 2.91 12.53 1.01
C THR A 36 1.69 12.37 0.10
N GLY A 37 0.91 11.30 0.29
CA GLY A 37 -0.26 11.06 -0.53
C GLY A 37 -1.36 12.10 -0.32
N ILE A 38 -1.61 12.49 0.93
CA ILE A 38 -2.56 13.56 1.25
C ILE A 38 -2.10 14.89 0.64
N ILE A 39 -0.82 15.23 0.77
CA ILE A 39 -0.27 16.48 0.19
C ILE A 39 -0.41 16.49 -1.33
N PHE A 40 0.01 15.41 -2.00
CA PHE A 40 -0.04 15.30 -3.47
C PHE A 40 -1.47 15.37 -3.99
N SER A 41 -2.40 14.72 -3.28
CA SER A 41 -3.82 14.73 -3.64
C SER A 41 -4.44 16.10 -3.46
N ARG A 42 -4.06 16.83 -2.40
CA ARG A 42 -4.52 18.21 -2.16
C ARG A 42 -4.06 19.17 -3.24
N GLU A 43 -2.81 19.08 -3.68
CA GLU A 43 -2.31 19.95 -4.75
C GLU A 43 -2.96 19.61 -6.10
N SER A 44 -3.23 18.34 -6.36
CA SER A 44 -3.97 17.88 -7.55
C SER A 44 -5.45 18.33 -7.57
N ILE A 45 -5.98 18.89 -6.47
CA ILE A 45 -7.34 19.46 -6.45
C ILE A 45 -7.43 20.77 -7.22
N LYS A 46 -6.31 21.49 -7.38
CA LYS A 46 -6.29 22.83 -7.99
C LYS A 46 -6.37 22.80 -9.52
N SER A 47 -6.26 21.64 -10.17
CA SER A 47 -6.40 21.53 -11.62
C SER A 47 -7.87 21.43 -12.05
N SER A 48 -8.27 22.25 -13.00
CA SER A 48 -9.60 22.20 -13.64
C SER A 48 -9.78 21.01 -14.60
N ASP A 49 -8.70 20.32 -14.97
CA ASP A 49 -8.72 19.16 -15.86
C ASP A 49 -9.35 17.92 -15.18
N GLU A 50 -10.37 17.36 -15.82
CA GLU A 50 -11.10 16.18 -15.33
C GLU A 50 -10.19 14.95 -15.20
N LEU A 51 -9.22 14.78 -16.10
CA LEU A 51 -8.27 13.69 -16.02
C LEU A 51 -7.40 13.76 -14.76
N ALA A 52 -6.95 14.95 -14.41
CA ALA A 52 -6.19 15.18 -13.18
C ALA A 52 -7.05 14.93 -11.92
N GLN A 53 -8.35 15.18 -11.98
CA GLN A 53 -9.28 14.82 -10.89
C GLN A 53 -9.47 13.30 -10.73
N TRP A 54 -9.37 12.53 -11.81
CA TRP A 54 -9.45 11.07 -11.74
C TRP A 54 -8.14 10.45 -11.25
N LYS A 55 -7.00 10.98 -11.70
CA LYS A 55 -5.66 10.62 -11.20
C LYS A 55 -5.58 10.75 -9.68
N ARG A 56 -6.00 11.87 -9.09
CA ARG A 56 -6.02 12.03 -7.62
C ARG A 56 -6.93 11.01 -6.92
N ARG A 57 -8.05 10.61 -7.51
CA ARG A 57 -8.99 9.65 -6.91
C ARG A 57 -8.38 8.26 -6.84
N PHE A 58 -7.83 7.75 -7.95
CA PHE A 58 -7.14 6.46 -7.97
C PHE A 58 -5.93 6.44 -7.03
N PHE A 59 -5.16 7.54 -7.01
CA PHE A 59 -4.03 7.67 -6.12
C PHE A 59 -4.44 7.63 -4.63
N LEU A 60 -5.50 8.37 -4.24
CA LEU A 60 -6.04 8.33 -2.88
C LEU A 60 -6.56 6.95 -2.50
N ILE A 61 -7.35 6.31 -3.37
CA ILE A 61 -7.87 4.96 -3.13
C ILE A 61 -6.69 4.00 -2.93
N GLY A 62 -5.69 4.05 -3.82
CA GLY A 62 -4.49 3.25 -3.73
C GLY A 62 -3.75 3.42 -2.41
N ILE A 63 -3.60 4.65 -1.91
CA ILE A 63 -2.88 4.89 -0.65
C ILE A 63 -3.66 4.47 0.59
N PHE A 64 -4.99 4.60 0.57
CA PHE A 64 -5.83 4.08 1.65
C PHE A 64 -5.88 2.55 1.65
N SER A 65 -6.01 1.92 0.47
CA SER A 65 -5.93 0.46 0.30
C SER A 65 -4.59 -0.08 0.80
N PHE A 66 -3.49 0.58 0.45
CA PHE A 66 -2.13 0.24 0.92
C PHE A 66 -2.05 0.30 2.44
N THR A 67 -2.44 1.44 3.01
CA THR A 67 -2.39 1.70 4.45
C THR A 67 -3.19 0.66 5.22
N ALA A 68 -4.42 0.37 4.78
CA ALA A 68 -5.27 -0.63 5.41
C ALA A 68 -4.64 -2.03 5.34
N ALA A 69 -4.09 -2.43 4.19
CA ALA A 69 -3.45 -3.73 4.03
C ALA A 69 -2.22 -3.89 4.93
N VAL A 70 -1.35 -2.87 5.01
CA VAL A 70 -0.17 -2.92 5.88
C VAL A 70 -0.57 -2.90 7.35
N PHE A 71 -1.61 -2.14 7.72
CA PHE A 71 -2.14 -2.17 9.08
C PHE A 71 -2.68 -3.57 9.46
N LEU A 72 -3.42 -4.22 8.55
CA LEU A 72 -3.88 -5.60 8.71
C LEU A 72 -2.71 -6.60 8.81
N ASP A 73 -1.63 -6.38 8.07
CA ASP A 73 -0.39 -7.18 8.13
C ASP A 73 0.34 -7.02 9.47
N LEU A 74 0.33 -5.82 10.05
CA LEU A 74 0.96 -5.56 11.34
C LEU A 74 0.25 -6.29 12.49
N ILE A 75 -1.09 -6.32 12.47
CA ILE A 75 -1.89 -6.99 13.52
C ILE A 75 -2.00 -8.50 13.33
N THR A 76 -1.66 -9.02 12.15
CA THR A 76 -1.82 -10.45 11.84
C THR A 76 -0.50 -11.09 11.45
N SER A 77 -0.07 -12.12 12.19
CA SER A 77 1.17 -12.84 11.88
C SER A 77 1.01 -14.33 11.59
N GLU A 78 -0.11 -14.97 11.94
CA GLU A 78 -0.17 -16.45 12.01
C GLU A 78 -1.18 -17.09 11.06
N ASN A 79 -2.05 -16.32 10.40
CA ASN A 79 -3.10 -16.87 9.52
C ASN A 79 -2.73 -16.76 8.04
N ILE A 80 -2.45 -17.91 7.42
CA ILE A 80 -2.08 -18.03 5.99
C ILE A 80 -3.16 -17.43 5.07
N VAL A 81 -4.44 -17.68 5.33
CA VAL A 81 -5.55 -17.17 4.50
C VAL A 81 -5.56 -15.64 4.55
N LEU A 82 -5.36 -15.06 5.73
CA LEU A 82 -5.31 -13.61 5.86
C LEU A 82 -4.07 -13.02 5.19
N CYS A 83 -2.91 -13.68 5.27
CA CYS A 83 -1.74 -13.27 4.51
C CYS A 83 -2.02 -13.22 3.01
N VAL A 84 -2.70 -14.22 2.44
CA VAL A 84 -3.07 -14.21 1.01
C VAL A 84 -4.01 -13.03 0.70
N ILE A 85 -5.02 -12.78 1.54
CA ILE A 85 -5.94 -11.65 1.37
C ILE A 85 -5.18 -10.31 1.40
N ILE A 86 -4.28 -10.13 2.36
CA ILE A 86 -3.43 -8.94 2.48
C ILE A 86 -2.59 -8.74 1.21
N ARG A 87 -2.01 -9.82 0.67
CA ARG A 87 -1.22 -9.75 -0.57
C ARG A 87 -2.08 -9.33 -1.77
N VAL A 88 -3.30 -9.86 -1.89
CA VAL A 88 -4.24 -9.44 -2.93
C VAL A 88 -4.53 -7.94 -2.79
N ILE A 89 -4.86 -7.45 -1.59
CA ILE A 89 -5.15 -6.02 -1.37
C ILE A 89 -3.93 -5.15 -1.72
N LEU A 90 -2.72 -5.56 -1.36
CA LEU A 90 -1.48 -4.84 -1.71
C LEU A 90 -1.24 -4.78 -3.22
N ILE A 91 -1.53 -5.86 -3.94
CA ILE A 91 -1.43 -5.89 -5.41
C ILE A 91 -2.45 -4.93 -6.02
N THR A 92 -3.71 -4.98 -5.58
CA THR A 92 -4.76 -4.08 -6.08
C THR A 92 -4.43 -2.62 -5.79
N SER A 93 -3.96 -2.35 -4.58
CA SER A 93 -3.48 -1.02 -4.18
C SER A 93 -2.34 -0.52 -5.06
N SER A 94 -1.40 -1.38 -5.45
CA SER A 94 -0.30 -1.01 -6.36
C SER A 94 -0.81 -0.65 -7.74
N ILE A 95 -1.85 -1.35 -8.24
CA ILE A 95 -2.53 -1.02 -9.51
C ILE A 95 -3.23 0.34 -9.40
N GLU A 96 -3.98 0.57 -8.33
CA GLU A 96 -4.66 1.85 -8.06
C GLU A 96 -3.66 3.01 -7.98
N TYR A 97 -2.55 2.81 -7.29
CA TYR A 97 -1.47 3.79 -7.19
C TYR A 97 -0.84 4.09 -8.55
N TYR A 98 -0.58 3.05 -9.36
CA TYR A 98 -0.07 3.21 -10.72
C TYR A 98 -1.03 4.02 -11.59
N LEU A 99 -2.32 3.69 -11.56
CA LEU A 99 -3.35 4.47 -12.25
C LEU A 99 -3.40 5.91 -11.71
N GLY A 100 -3.20 6.09 -10.40
CA GLY A 100 -3.13 7.40 -9.78
C GLY A 100 -2.13 8.37 -10.42
N PHE A 101 -0.96 7.88 -10.84
CA PHE A 101 0.03 8.71 -11.55
C PHE A 101 -0.11 8.67 -13.07
N PHE A 102 -0.31 7.46 -13.61
CA PHE A 102 -0.11 7.18 -15.03
C PHE A 102 -1.42 6.91 -15.77
N LEU A 103 -2.59 7.26 -15.21
CA LEU A 103 -3.88 7.08 -15.88
C LEU A 103 -3.82 7.66 -17.30
N PRO A 104 -3.90 6.82 -18.34
CA PRO A 104 -3.89 7.32 -19.71
C PRO A 104 -5.28 7.83 -20.07
N GLU A 105 -5.32 8.91 -20.86
CA GLU A 105 -6.56 9.54 -21.36
C GLU A 105 -7.54 8.52 -21.94
N LYS A 106 -7.04 7.57 -22.74
CA LYS A 106 -7.87 6.53 -23.38
C LYS A 106 -8.62 5.65 -22.37
N LEU A 107 -8.02 5.35 -21.21
CA LEU A 107 -8.68 4.58 -20.15
C LEU A 107 -9.67 5.47 -19.40
N ALA A 108 -9.29 6.71 -19.06
CA ALA A 108 -10.21 7.65 -18.44
C ALA A 108 -11.47 7.83 -19.28
N THR A 109 -11.35 8.08 -20.57
CA THR A 109 -12.51 8.22 -21.46
C THR A 109 -13.33 6.94 -21.57
N ARG A 110 -12.74 5.73 -21.47
CA ARG A 110 -13.51 4.47 -21.53
C ARG A 110 -14.26 4.13 -20.24
N ILE A 111 -13.69 4.48 -19.10
CA ILE A 111 -14.31 4.23 -17.79
C ILE A 111 -15.43 5.26 -17.53
N PHE A 112 -15.34 6.45 -18.14
CA PHE A 112 -16.20 7.59 -17.83
C PHE A 112 -16.99 8.14 -19.03
N LYS A 113 -17.17 7.36 -20.11
CA LYS A 113 -18.10 7.66 -21.22
C LYS A 113 -19.53 7.25 -20.87
#